data_AF-A0A183TLD8-F1
#
_entry.id   AF-A0A183TLD8-F1
#
_cell.length_a   1.000
_cell.length_b   1.000
_cell.length_c   1.000
_cell.angle_alpha   90.00
_cell.angle_beta   90.00
_cell.angle_gamma   90.00
#
_symmetry.space_group_name_H-M   'P 1'
#
loop_
_entity.id
_entity.type
_entity.pdbx_description
1 polymer ?
#
loop_
_entity_poly.entity_id
_entity_poly.type
_entity_poly.pdbx_seq_one_letter_code
_entity_poly.pdbx_strand_id
1 'polypeptide(L)'
;MPPALFRVEEASQFLQEAVQLLTQDPTSQLGRKRLIEGSRGLPAAHEAQMNRDYFLRQMSDEIQEIIRGLQLTSADDIDWQCGEHAGLRSAKNLIGRLAKYGNAWLTDPMTLNASSGEKAIRQILDAAHRFETLCLSDAERNGLTGLIRALHTEVDDLVAAHQRGDMLAAQNIGATGQQNFAKLLDLCDALCERTEHHNAIYRLARTLEGKVTQVQRWLAAPRGSQRQVGYEACRALISEAGLLIKLETTSDGGSRVSAEGQDSVEAFQECCDNLQRSADCLYAQVEKPFSPEQEKIENKMSQEISRNLAYLWHCLQFGLVRQVADFFTDLMGPIKRLQEVACPPHGEPVNEEAYRIASDTFLVGSFPLLELFFLIAYSDPKFRLRISHRNVI
;
A
#
# COMPACT_ATOMS: atom_id res chain seq x y z
N MET A 1 43.57 -6.25 5.53
CA MET A 1 42.83 -6.05 6.80
C MET A 1 41.38 -5.76 6.46
N PRO A 2 40.38 -6.28 7.20
CA PRO A 2 38.98 -5.91 7.05
C PRO A 2 38.76 -4.38 7.16
N PRO A 3 37.85 -3.77 6.37
CA PRO A 3 37.60 -2.31 6.41
C PRO A 3 37.23 -1.76 7.81
N ALA A 4 36.59 -2.59 8.65
CA ALA A 4 36.27 -2.22 10.03
C ALA A 4 37.52 -2.07 10.91
N LEU A 5 38.53 -2.92 10.72
CA LEU A 5 39.79 -2.85 11.49
C LEU A 5 40.63 -1.64 11.08
N PHE A 6 40.64 -1.28 9.80
CA PHE A 6 41.31 -0.06 9.32
C PHE A 6 40.70 1.21 9.93
N ARG A 7 39.36 1.28 10.02
CA ARG A 7 38.67 2.42 10.64
C ARG A 7 38.96 2.56 12.13
N VAL A 8 39.04 1.46 12.87
CA VAL A 8 39.37 1.48 14.30
C VAL A 8 40.83 1.88 14.52
N GLU A 9 41.73 1.41 13.67
CA GLU A 9 43.15 1.78 13.70
C GLU A 9 43.35 3.27 13.42
N GLU A 10 42.70 3.80 12.38
CA GLU A 10 42.73 5.24 12.04
C GLU A 10 42.10 6.11 13.14
N ALA A 11 40.97 5.66 13.71
CA ALA A 11 40.33 6.33 14.84
C ALA A 11 41.24 6.38 16.08
N SER A 12 41.92 5.27 16.38
CA SER A 12 42.90 5.17 17.48
C SER A 12 44.08 6.12 17.27
N GLN A 13 44.60 6.20 16.04
CA GLN A 13 45.67 7.14 15.70
C GLN A 13 45.23 8.60 15.90
N PHE A 14 44.02 8.97 15.46
CA PHE A 14 43.50 10.32 15.71
C PHE A 14 43.31 10.63 17.20
N LEU A 15 42.88 9.66 18.02
CA LEU A 15 42.78 9.84 19.47
C LEU A 15 44.17 10.01 20.11
N GLN A 16 45.18 9.26 19.66
CA GLN A 16 46.56 9.41 20.15
C GLN A 16 47.15 10.79 19.78
N GLU A 17 46.97 11.22 18.53
CA GLU A 17 47.37 12.56 18.08
C GLU A 17 46.65 13.66 18.88
N ALA A 18 45.34 13.50 19.13
CA ALA A 18 44.57 14.44 19.92
C ALA A 18 45.10 14.57 21.35
N VAL A 19 45.45 13.46 22.01
CA VAL A 19 46.04 13.47 23.35
C VAL A 19 47.37 14.22 23.35
N GLN A 20 48.26 13.96 22.38
CA GLN A 20 49.53 14.67 22.29
C GLN A 20 49.34 16.18 22.12
N LEU A 21 48.46 16.58 21.20
CA LEU A 21 48.21 17.99 20.88
C LEU A 21 47.52 18.74 22.04
N LEU A 22 46.53 18.13 22.69
CA LEU A 22 45.77 18.76 23.77
C LEU A 22 46.54 18.78 25.10
N THR A 23 47.47 17.86 25.31
CA THR A 23 48.38 17.89 26.46
C THR A 23 49.38 19.04 26.34
N GLN A 24 49.84 19.35 25.12
CA GLN A 24 50.75 20.46 24.85
C GLN A 24 50.03 21.82 24.82
N ASP A 25 48.86 21.87 24.18
CA ASP A 25 48.01 23.06 24.09
C ASP A 25 46.52 22.68 24.26
N PRO A 26 45.93 22.92 25.45
CA PRO A 26 44.51 22.65 25.73
C PRO A 26 43.52 23.41 24.82
N THR A 27 43.97 24.46 24.13
CA THR A 27 43.13 25.27 23.22
C THR A 27 43.29 24.91 21.74
N SER A 28 44.13 23.92 21.43
CA SER A 28 44.42 23.51 20.05
C SER A 28 43.17 23.11 19.27
N GLN A 29 42.87 23.86 18.21
CA GLN A 29 41.76 23.56 17.30
C GLN A 29 41.99 22.24 16.55
N LEU A 30 43.24 21.95 16.17
CA LEU A 30 43.60 20.70 15.52
C LEU A 30 43.44 19.51 16.48
N GLY A 31 43.87 19.66 17.74
CA GLY A 31 43.67 18.65 18.78
C GLY A 31 42.20 18.32 19.00
N ARG A 32 41.32 19.35 19.06
CA ARG A 32 39.86 19.14 19.14
C ARG A 32 39.28 18.47 17.90
N LYS A 33 39.73 18.85 16.71
CA LYS A 33 39.28 18.23 15.45
C LYS A 33 39.66 16.74 15.41
N ARG A 34 40.90 16.40 15.77
CA ARG A 34 41.37 15.00 15.88
C ARG A 34 40.62 14.20 16.93
N LEU A 35 40.31 14.82 18.07
CA LEU A 35 39.50 14.18 19.11
C LEU A 35 38.11 13.82 18.57
N ILE A 36 37.46 14.73 17.84
CA ILE A 36 36.12 14.51 17.27
C ILE A 36 36.15 13.43 16.19
N GLU A 37 37.14 13.48 15.28
CA GLU A 37 37.30 12.50 14.19
C GLU A 37 37.61 11.10 14.73
N GLY A 38 38.53 11.00 15.69
CA GLY A 38 38.85 9.75 16.38
C GLY A 38 37.68 9.19 17.19
N SER A 39 36.91 10.06 17.87
CA SER A 39 35.73 9.62 18.62
C SER A 39 34.61 9.09 17.73
N ARG A 40 34.46 9.63 16.50
CA ARG A 40 33.45 9.20 15.52
C ARG A 40 33.79 7.87 14.85
N GLY A 41 35.07 7.53 14.75
CA GLY A 41 35.53 6.28 14.13
C GLY A 41 35.46 5.05 15.04
N LEU A 42 35.10 5.23 16.32
CA LEU A 42 34.90 4.11 17.24
C LEU A 42 33.62 3.32 16.86
N PRO A 43 33.62 1.98 16.94
CA PRO A 43 32.51 1.15 16.49
C PRO A 43 31.16 1.53 17.12
N ALA A 44 31.16 1.85 18.42
CA ALA A 44 29.97 2.28 19.16
C ALA A 44 29.48 3.69 18.79
N ALA A 45 30.36 4.56 18.29
CA ALA A 45 29.98 5.92 17.91
C ALA A 45 29.16 5.96 16.61
N HIS A 46 29.43 5.04 15.69
CA HIS A 46 28.64 4.88 14.48
C HIS A 46 27.21 4.40 14.81
N GLU A 47 27.08 3.36 15.64
CA GLU A 47 25.78 2.85 16.09
C GLU A 47 24.98 3.90 16.87
N ALA A 48 25.63 4.62 17.79
CA ALA A 48 24.99 5.71 18.54
C ALA A 48 24.49 6.84 17.63
N GLN A 49 25.23 7.17 16.57
CA GLN A 49 24.80 8.14 15.58
C GLN A 49 23.59 7.64 14.77
N MET A 50 23.61 6.38 14.31
CA MET A 50 22.48 5.78 13.59
C MET A 50 21.20 5.75 14.45
N ASN A 51 21.31 5.39 15.73
CA ASN A 51 20.19 5.41 16.66
C ASN A 51 19.63 6.82 16.84
N ARG A 52 20.49 7.83 16.97
CA ARG A 52 20.08 9.24 17.06
C ARG A 52 19.34 9.69 15.80
N ASP A 53 19.88 9.40 14.62
CA ASP A 53 19.30 9.80 13.34
C ASP A 53 17.95 9.10 13.13
N TYR A 54 17.82 7.83 13.54
CA TYR A 54 16.54 7.10 13.55
C TYR A 54 15.49 7.81 14.42
N PHE A 55 15.80 8.13 15.68
CA PHE A 55 14.84 8.80 16.57
C PHE A 55 14.43 10.18 16.05
N LEU A 56 15.39 10.99 15.58
CA LEU A 56 15.10 12.30 15.02
C LEU A 56 14.19 12.21 13.79
N ARG A 57 14.40 11.22 12.94
CA ARG A 57 13.55 10.98 11.77
C ARG A 57 12.15 10.56 12.19
N GLN A 58 12.00 9.57 13.07
CA GLN A 58 10.69 9.13 13.58
C GLN A 58 9.92 10.29 14.21
N MET A 59 10.57 11.09 15.08
CA MET A 59 9.95 12.27 15.68
C MET A 59 9.53 13.30 14.62
N SER A 60 10.35 13.52 13.59
CA SER A 60 10.04 14.46 12.52
C SER A 60 8.86 13.98 11.67
N ASP A 61 8.81 12.69 11.35
CA ASP A 61 7.73 12.06 10.60
C ASP A 61 6.40 12.17 11.40
N GLU A 62 6.42 11.89 12.71
CA GLU A 62 5.25 12.06 13.59
C GLU A 62 4.79 13.53 13.71
N ILE A 63 5.73 14.47 13.81
CA ILE A 63 5.40 15.91 13.80
C ILE A 63 4.74 16.30 12.48
N GLN A 64 5.20 15.76 11.35
CA GLN A 64 4.57 15.99 10.04
C GLN A 64 3.15 15.42 10.00
N GLU A 65 2.92 14.23 10.54
CA GLU A 65 1.58 13.65 10.65
C GLU A 65 0.65 14.43 11.58
N ILE A 66 1.16 14.98 12.69
CA ILE A 66 0.40 15.88 13.57
C ILE A 66 0.02 17.16 12.82
N ILE A 67 0.96 17.79 12.12
CA ILE A 67 0.70 19.00 11.32
C ILE A 67 -0.34 18.68 10.25
N ARG A 68 -0.18 17.57 9.52
CA ARG A 68 -1.16 17.10 8.53
C ARG A 68 -2.53 16.92 9.17
N GLY A 69 -2.60 16.24 10.31
CA GLY A 69 -3.83 15.99 11.09
C GLY A 69 -4.54 17.26 11.53
N LEU A 70 -3.79 18.26 12.02
CA LEU A 70 -4.32 19.55 12.44
C LEU A 70 -4.84 20.40 11.26
N GLN A 71 -4.35 20.15 10.05
CA GLN A 71 -4.78 20.82 8.83
C GLN A 71 -6.03 20.17 8.19
N LEU A 72 -6.51 19.05 8.72
CA LEU A 72 -7.74 18.42 8.25
C LEU A 72 -8.94 19.24 8.74
N THR A 73 -9.64 19.89 7.80
CA THR A 73 -10.77 20.78 8.10
C THR A 73 -12.13 20.09 7.92
N SER A 74 -12.13 18.88 7.36
CA SER A 74 -13.31 18.04 7.18
C SER A 74 -12.95 16.55 7.34
N ALA A 75 -13.93 15.71 7.69
CA ALA A 75 -13.75 14.25 7.81
C ALA A 75 -13.36 13.59 6.48
N ASP A 76 -13.63 14.26 5.37
CA ASP A 76 -13.27 13.84 4.02
C ASP A 76 -11.82 14.21 3.66
N ASP A 77 -11.05 14.93 4.48
CA ASP A 77 -9.65 15.27 4.16
C ASP A 77 -8.66 14.12 4.50
N ILE A 78 -9.06 13.15 5.34
CA ILE A 78 -8.19 12.11 5.91
C ILE A 78 -7.72 11.08 4.86
N ASP A 79 -8.61 10.66 3.95
CA ASP A 79 -8.38 9.52 3.05
C ASP A 79 -7.81 9.90 1.67
N TRP A 80 -7.68 11.20 1.36
CA TRP A 80 -7.35 11.68 0.01
C TRP A 80 -5.89 12.11 -0.20
N GLN A 81 -5.11 12.18 0.87
CA GLN A 81 -3.72 12.68 0.82
C GLN A 81 -2.67 11.56 0.79
N CYS A 82 -3.04 10.30 1.07
CA CYS A 82 -2.13 9.15 1.03
C CYS A 82 -2.45 8.20 -0.14
N GLY A 83 -1.54 8.06 -1.11
CA GLY A 83 -1.56 7.01 -2.15
C GLY A 83 -1.69 7.48 -3.62
N GLU A 84 -1.97 6.54 -4.54
CA GLU A 84 -2.14 6.73 -6.00
C GLU A 84 -3.13 7.86 -6.37
N HIS A 85 -4.06 8.20 -5.48
CA HIS A 85 -5.06 9.25 -5.67
C HIS A 85 -4.53 10.70 -5.55
N ALA A 86 -3.34 10.92 -4.96
CA ALA A 86 -2.69 12.24 -4.99
C ALA A 86 -2.35 12.66 -6.44
N GLY A 87 -1.93 11.70 -7.26
CA GLY A 87 -1.67 11.88 -8.68
C GLY A 87 -2.91 12.25 -9.50
N LEU A 88 -4.08 11.75 -9.08
CA LEU A 88 -5.40 12.01 -9.70
C LEU A 88 -5.91 13.41 -9.38
N ARG A 89 -5.81 13.89 -8.13
CA ARG A 89 -6.15 15.29 -7.79
C ARG A 89 -5.24 16.27 -8.51
N SER A 90 -3.94 15.98 -8.59
CA SER A 90 -3.00 16.78 -9.39
C SER A 90 -3.40 16.80 -10.86
N ALA A 91 -3.90 15.69 -11.41
CA ALA A 91 -4.39 15.60 -12.78
C ALA A 91 -5.67 16.44 -12.98
N LYS A 92 -6.68 16.29 -12.11
CA LYS A 92 -7.90 17.11 -12.14
C LYS A 92 -7.61 18.61 -12.07
N ASN A 93 -6.76 19.03 -11.12
CA ASN A 93 -6.36 20.43 -10.98
C ASN A 93 -5.57 20.95 -12.19
N LEU A 94 -4.77 20.09 -12.84
CA LEU A 94 -4.10 20.45 -14.09
C LEU A 94 -5.11 20.64 -15.21
N ILE A 95 -6.05 19.71 -15.37
CA ILE A 95 -7.11 19.75 -16.38
C ILE A 95 -7.95 21.02 -16.22
N GLY A 96 -8.47 21.31 -15.02
CA GLY A 96 -9.26 22.51 -14.76
C GLY A 96 -8.51 23.82 -15.03
N ARG A 97 -7.21 23.89 -14.72
CA ARG A 97 -6.39 25.09 -15.02
C ARG A 97 -6.14 25.28 -16.51
N LEU A 98 -5.98 24.19 -17.26
CA LEU A 98 -5.58 24.22 -18.66
C LEU A 98 -6.76 24.25 -19.64
N ALA A 99 -7.94 23.75 -19.25
CA ALA A 99 -9.11 23.58 -20.10
C ALA A 99 -9.52 24.86 -20.84
N LYS A 100 -9.41 26.02 -20.17
CA LYS A 100 -9.73 27.32 -20.78
C LYS A 100 -8.83 27.67 -21.97
N TYR A 101 -7.56 27.29 -21.94
CA TYR A 101 -6.62 27.56 -23.03
C TYR A 101 -6.86 26.63 -24.22
N GLY A 102 -7.19 25.36 -23.96
CA GLY A 102 -7.58 24.40 -24.99
C GLY A 102 -8.86 24.83 -25.71
N ASN A 103 -9.90 25.18 -24.94
CA ASN A 103 -11.18 25.66 -25.50
C ASN A 103 -11.02 26.94 -26.33
N ALA A 104 -10.24 27.91 -25.86
CA ALA A 104 -10.00 29.15 -26.60
C ALA A 104 -9.32 28.87 -27.95
N TRP A 105 -8.38 27.94 -28.00
CA TRP A 105 -7.69 27.58 -29.23
C TRP A 105 -8.57 26.78 -30.20
N LEU A 106 -9.37 25.83 -29.70
CA LEU A 106 -10.32 25.09 -30.56
C LEU A 106 -11.41 26.01 -31.14
N THR A 107 -11.77 27.08 -30.43
CA THR A 107 -12.75 28.09 -30.89
C THR A 107 -12.16 29.01 -31.96
N ASP A 108 -10.91 29.44 -31.80
CA ASP A 108 -10.19 30.22 -32.81
C ASP A 108 -8.78 29.64 -33.06
N PRO A 109 -8.68 28.64 -33.95
CA PRO A 109 -7.43 27.94 -34.27
C PRO A 109 -6.37 28.82 -34.95
N MET A 110 -6.77 30.00 -35.44
CA MET A 110 -5.90 30.92 -36.18
C MET A 110 -5.33 32.04 -35.31
N THR A 111 -5.59 32.02 -34.00
CA THR A 111 -5.02 32.99 -33.05
C THR A 111 -3.48 32.96 -33.03
N LEU A 112 -2.85 34.14 -32.85
CA LEU A 112 -1.39 34.29 -32.75
C LEU A 112 -0.74 33.46 -31.61
N ASN A 113 -1.54 33.01 -30.63
CA ASN A 113 -1.10 32.25 -29.45
C ASN A 113 -1.34 30.72 -29.57
N ALA A 114 -1.56 30.20 -30.79
CA ALA A 114 -1.89 28.79 -31.06
C ALA A 114 -0.99 27.77 -30.32
N SER A 115 0.31 28.06 -30.18
CA SER A 115 1.25 27.15 -29.49
C SER A 115 0.95 26.90 -28.00
N SER A 116 0.24 27.82 -27.34
CA SER A 116 -0.13 27.66 -25.92
C SER A 116 -1.37 26.78 -25.76
N GLY A 117 -2.29 26.83 -26.71
CA GLY A 117 -3.50 26.00 -26.72
C GLY A 117 -3.17 24.54 -27.03
N GLU A 118 -2.33 24.30 -28.04
CA GLU A 118 -1.87 22.97 -28.41
C GLU A 118 -1.20 22.26 -27.22
N LYS A 119 -0.22 22.93 -26.58
CA LYS A 119 0.47 22.39 -25.41
C LYS A 119 -0.49 22.11 -24.24
N ALA A 120 -1.48 22.98 -24.05
CA ALA A 120 -2.48 22.78 -23.01
C ALA A 120 -3.32 21.51 -23.26
N ILE A 121 -3.78 21.29 -24.50
CA ILE A 121 -4.54 20.08 -24.84
C ILE A 121 -3.67 18.84 -24.70
N ARG A 122 -2.44 18.81 -25.22
CA ARG A 122 -1.55 17.64 -25.07
C ARG A 122 -1.30 17.28 -23.60
N GLN A 123 -1.04 18.27 -22.74
CA GLN A 123 -0.89 18.04 -21.29
C GLN A 123 -2.16 17.52 -20.61
N ILE A 124 -3.33 17.94 -21.08
CA ILE A 124 -4.62 17.43 -20.61
C ILE A 124 -4.80 15.96 -21.02
N LEU A 125 -4.44 15.59 -22.25
CA LEU A 125 -4.53 14.21 -22.73
C LEU A 125 -3.62 13.27 -21.93
N ASP A 126 -2.37 13.69 -21.66
CA ASP A 126 -1.44 12.95 -20.80
C ASP A 126 -1.98 12.77 -19.37
N ALA A 127 -2.62 13.81 -18.83
CA ALA A 127 -3.23 13.76 -17.51
C ALA A 127 -4.50 12.89 -17.48
N ALA A 128 -5.29 12.88 -18.56
CA ALA A 128 -6.51 12.11 -18.70
C ALA A 128 -6.25 10.59 -18.65
N HIS A 129 -5.10 10.11 -19.13
CA HIS A 129 -4.72 8.70 -18.99
C HIS A 129 -4.69 8.21 -17.54
N ARG A 130 -4.41 9.10 -16.57
CA ARG A 130 -4.42 8.73 -15.15
C ARG A 130 -5.81 8.30 -14.66
N PHE A 131 -6.87 8.73 -15.33
CA PHE A 131 -8.26 8.40 -15.00
C PHE A 131 -8.68 7.02 -15.51
N GLU A 132 -7.87 6.31 -16.29
CA GLU A 132 -8.15 4.92 -16.73
C GLU A 132 -8.31 3.95 -15.55
N THR A 133 -7.65 4.25 -14.43
CA THR A 133 -7.76 3.51 -13.16
C THR A 133 -9.12 3.70 -12.49
N LEU A 134 -9.86 4.75 -12.84
CA LEU A 134 -11.19 5.06 -12.31
C LEU A 134 -12.33 4.47 -13.14
N CYS A 135 -12.03 3.88 -14.31
CA CYS A 135 -13.01 3.24 -15.18
C CYS A 135 -13.42 1.86 -14.63
N LEU A 136 -14.72 1.68 -14.39
CA LEU A 136 -15.30 0.45 -13.84
C LEU A 136 -15.87 -0.48 -14.91
N SER A 137 -15.96 -0.02 -16.16
CA SER A 137 -16.40 -0.82 -17.29
C SER A 137 -15.50 -0.62 -18.51
N ASP A 138 -15.46 -1.63 -19.38
CA ASP A 138 -14.76 -1.52 -20.66
C ASP A 138 -15.40 -0.47 -21.57
N ALA A 139 -16.70 -0.19 -21.42
CA ALA A 139 -17.34 0.91 -22.14
C ALA A 139 -16.77 2.28 -21.73
N GLU A 140 -16.55 2.51 -20.43
CA GLU A 140 -15.92 3.73 -19.92
C GLU A 140 -14.45 3.84 -20.34
N ARG A 141 -13.69 2.74 -20.20
CA ARG A 141 -12.28 2.69 -20.59
C ARG A 141 -12.10 2.93 -22.09
N ASN A 142 -12.89 2.25 -22.92
CA ASN A 142 -12.88 2.45 -24.36
C ASN A 142 -13.36 3.85 -24.76
N GLY A 143 -14.33 4.42 -24.03
CA GLY A 143 -14.78 5.80 -24.21
C GLY A 143 -13.67 6.81 -23.93
N LEU A 144 -12.99 6.69 -22.79
CA LEU A 144 -11.89 7.56 -22.38
C LEU A 144 -10.71 7.45 -23.36
N THR A 145 -10.19 6.25 -23.60
CA THR A 145 -9.07 6.04 -24.52
C THR A 145 -9.44 6.40 -25.96
N GLY A 146 -10.71 6.21 -26.35
CA GLY A 146 -11.24 6.63 -27.64
C GLY A 146 -11.21 8.14 -27.83
N LEU A 147 -11.69 8.91 -26.84
CA LEU A 147 -11.65 10.38 -26.84
C LEU A 147 -10.20 10.90 -26.84
N ILE A 148 -9.32 10.30 -26.04
CA ILE A 148 -7.90 10.70 -25.99
C ILE A 148 -7.24 10.50 -27.36
N ARG A 149 -7.52 9.38 -28.04
CA ARG A 149 -6.96 9.09 -29.36
C ARG A 149 -7.52 10.04 -30.43
N ALA A 150 -8.83 10.26 -30.44
CA ALA A 150 -9.48 11.17 -31.39
C ALA A 150 -8.91 12.59 -31.27
N LEU A 151 -8.79 13.10 -30.04
CA LEU A 151 -8.25 14.44 -29.78
C LEU A 151 -6.78 14.57 -30.16
N HIS A 152 -5.95 13.53 -29.99
CA HIS A 152 -4.57 13.55 -30.51
C HIS A 152 -4.55 13.75 -32.02
N THR A 153 -5.34 12.98 -32.77
CA THR A 153 -5.45 13.11 -34.22
C THR A 153 -5.97 14.49 -34.63
N GLU A 154 -7.02 14.98 -33.99
CA GLU A 154 -7.62 16.29 -34.28
C GLU A 154 -6.63 17.43 -34.01
N VAL A 155 -5.85 17.36 -32.93
CA VAL A 155 -4.81 18.37 -32.62
C VAL A 155 -3.71 18.37 -33.68
N ASP A 156 -3.23 17.19 -34.11
CA ASP A 156 -2.20 17.08 -35.14
C ASP A 156 -2.71 17.61 -36.50
N ASP A 157 -3.95 17.27 -36.88
CA ASP A 157 -4.58 17.75 -38.10
C ASP A 157 -4.83 19.26 -38.08
N LEU A 158 -5.18 19.82 -36.91
CA LEU A 158 -5.38 21.25 -36.72
C LEU A 158 -4.08 22.03 -36.89
N VAL A 159 -2.98 21.52 -36.32
CA VAL A 159 -1.64 22.11 -36.50
C VAL A 159 -1.24 22.08 -37.97
N ALA A 160 -1.49 20.98 -38.68
CA ALA A 160 -1.21 20.86 -40.10
C ALA A 160 -2.05 21.83 -40.96
N ALA A 161 -3.34 21.99 -40.64
CA ALA A 161 -4.22 22.95 -41.32
C ALA A 161 -3.77 24.40 -41.09
N HIS A 162 -3.35 24.74 -39.86
CA HIS A 162 -2.81 26.05 -39.51
C HIS A 162 -1.52 26.35 -40.31
N GLN A 163 -0.59 25.39 -40.41
CA GLN A 163 0.65 25.54 -41.19
C GLN A 163 0.38 25.74 -42.69
N ARG A 164 -0.68 25.11 -43.22
CA ARG A 164 -1.12 25.26 -44.61
C ARG A 164 -1.91 26.55 -44.87
N GLY A 165 -2.31 27.28 -43.83
CA GLY A 165 -3.21 28.44 -43.95
C GLY A 165 -4.63 28.08 -44.36
N ASP A 166 -5.05 26.82 -44.17
CA ASP A 166 -6.39 26.35 -44.55
C ASP A 166 -7.40 26.66 -43.42
N MET A 167 -8.00 27.85 -43.50
CA MET A 167 -8.92 28.36 -42.49
C MET A 167 -10.20 27.53 -42.37
N LEU A 168 -10.73 27.01 -43.49
CA LEU A 168 -11.96 26.22 -43.49
C LEU A 168 -11.73 24.84 -42.84
N ALA A 169 -10.62 24.18 -43.18
CA ALA A 169 -10.25 22.93 -42.53
C ALA A 169 -9.99 23.14 -41.03
N ALA A 170 -9.26 24.20 -40.66
CA ALA A 170 -8.97 24.49 -39.27
C ALA A 170 -10.24 24.74 -38.43
N GLN A 171 -11.22 25.48 -38.97
CA GLN A 171 -12.49 25.71 -38.29
C GLN A 171 -13.31 24.43 -38.10
N ASN A 172 -13.38 23.56 -39.12
CA ASN A 172 -14.14 22.30 -39.03
C ASN A 172 -13.52 21.32 -38.02
N ILE A 173 -12.18 21.22 -38.02
CA ILE A 173 -11.45 20.38 -37.06
C ILE A 173 -11.59 20.97 -35.65
N GLY A 174 -11.46 22.29 -35.50
CA GLY A 174 -11.65 22.99 -34.22
C GLY A 174 -13.03 22.75 -33.60
N ALA A 175 -14.10 22.81 -34.40
CA ALA A 175 -15.46 22.53 -33.94
C ALA A 175 -15.66 21.08 -33.47
N THR A 176 -15.10 20.12 -34.22
CA THR A 176 -15.17 18.68 -33.86
C THR A 176 -14.35 18.41 -32.59
N GLY A 177 -13.14 18.97 -32.53
CA GLY A 177 -12.26 18.90 -31.37
C GLY A 177 -12.90 19.53 -30.14
N GLN A 178 -13.61 20.65 -30.27
CA GLN A 178 -14.33 21.26 -29.16
C GLN A 178 -15.38 20.33 -28.57
N GLN A 179 -16.13 19.62 -29.42
CA GLN A 179 -17.15 18.68 -28.96
C GLN A 179 -16.53 17.47 -28.25
N ASN A 180 -15.46 16.90 -28.79
CA ASN A 180 -14.76 15.76 -28.17
C ASN A 180 -14.02 16.16 -26.90
N PHE A 181 -13.47 17.37 -26.87
CA PHE A 181 -12.80 17.94 -25.70
C PHE A 181 -13.79 18.18 -24.55
N ALA A 182 -14.97 18.73 -24.84
CA ALA A 182 -16.04 18.86 -23.85
C ALA A 182 -16.45 17.50 -23.27
N LYS A 183 -16.68 16.49 -24.14
CA LYS A 183 -16.99 15.11 -23.69
C LYS A 183 -15.88 14.50 -22.82
N LEU A 184 -14.62 14.76 -23.15
CA LEU A 184 -13.49 14.29 -22.34
C LEU A 184 -13.50 14.93 -20.96
N LEU A 185 -13.68 16.26 -20.89
CA LEU A 185 -13.76 16.98 -19.62
C LEU A 185 -14.94 16.50 -18.78
N ASP A 186 -16.13 16.37 -19.37
CA ASP A 186 -17.32 15.86 -18.69
C ASP A 186 -17.10 14.42 -18.17
N LEU A 187 -16.44 13.57 -18.94
CA LEU A 187 -16.11 12.21 -18.52
C LEU A 187 -15.09 12.20 -17.37
N CYS A 188 -14.01 13.00 -17.47
CA CYS A 188 -13.03 13.13 -16.40
C CYS A 188 -13.65 13.68 -15.12
N ASP A 189 -14.52 14.70 -15.22
CA ASP A 189 -15.24 15.26 -14.08
C ASP A 189 -16.24 14.25 -13.51
N ALA A 190 -17.01 13.53 -14.32
CA ALA A 190 -17.90 12.47 -13.85
C ALA A 190 -17.15 11.32 -13.16
N LEU A 191 -16.01 10.89 -13.71
CA LEU A 191 -15.13 9.90 -13.09
C LEU A 191 -14.56 10.42 -11.76
N CYS A 192 -14.24 11.71 -11.68
CA CYS A 192 -13.75 12.33 -10.45
C CYS A 192 -14.86 12.57 -9.42
N GLU A 193 -16.04 13.08 -9.77
CA GLU A 193 -17.18 13.25 -8.87
C GLU A 193 -17.68 11.90 -8.34
N ARG A 194 -17.59 10.85 -9.18
CA ARG A 194 -17.79 9.45 -8.77
C ARG A 194 -16.73 8.94 -7.78
N THR A 195 -15.68 9.70 -7.52
CA THR A 195 -14.67 9.34 -6.53
C THR A 195 -14.73 10.31 -5.35
N GLU A 196 -14.83 11.61 -5.60
CA GLU A 196 -14.87 12.72 -4.64
C GLU A 196 -16.10 12.68 -3.72
N HIS A 197 -17.18 11.98 -4.11
CA HIS A 197 -18.39 11.84 -3.29
C HIS A 197 -18.65 10.42 -2.69
N HIS A 198 -17.70 9.48 -2.71
CA HIS A 198 -18.06 8.06 -2.60
C HIS A 198 -17.77 7.39 -1.24
N ASN A 199 -18.79 7.47 -0.38
CA ASN A 199 -19.35 6.38 0.44
C ASN A 199 -18.37 5.25 0.82
N ALA A 200 -18.01 5.16 2.11
CA ALA A 200 -17.19 4.08 2.69
C ALA A 200 -17.61 2.65 2.28
N ILE A 201 -18.86 2.50 1.82
CA ILE A 201 -19.47 1.27 1.32
C ILE A 201 -18.76 0.68 0.08
N TYR A 202 -18.12 1.50 -0.76
CA TYR A 202 -17.43 1.04 -1.98
C TYR A 202 -15.91 0.82 -1.77
N ARG A 203 -15.38 1.12 -0.59
CA ARG A 203 -13.96 0.88 -0.25
C ARG A 203 -13.80 -0.49 0.36
N LEU A 204 -12.73 -1.20 0.01
CA LEU A 204 -12.40 -2.46 0.66
C LEU A 204 -12.32 -2.28 2.18
N ALA A 205 -13.06 -3.11 2.91
CA ALA A 205 -13.09 -3.04 4.35
C ALA A 205 -11.71 -3.36 4.94
N ARG A 206 -11.32 -2.62 5.98
CA ARG A 206 -10.07 -2.87 6.70
C ARG A 206 -10.16 -4.12 7.56
N THR A 207 -11.34 -4.48 8.06
CA THR A 207 -11.51 -5.64 8.95
C THR A 207 -11.93 -6.91 8.20
N LEU A 208 -11.54 -8.08 8.72
CA LEU A 208 -11.94 -9.38 8.15
C LEU A 208 -13.47 -9.54 8.11
N GLU A 209 -14.18 -9.17 9.18
CA GLU A 209 -15.65 -9.22 9.24
C GLU A 209 -16.29 -8.25 8.23
N GLY A 210 -15.71 -7.06 8.07
CA GLY A 210 -16.15 -6.09 7.07
C GLY A 210 -15.99 -6.64 5.66
N LYS A 211 -14.87 -7.33 5.37
CA LYS A 211 -14.64 -7.99 4.09
C LYS A 211 -15.66 -9.11 3.86
N VAL A 212 -15.93 -9.96 4.86
CA VAL A 212 -16.98 -11.01 4.78
C VAL A 212 -18.33 -10.38 4.47
N THR A 213 -18.67 -9.26 5.12
CA THR A 213 -19.92 -8.53 4.86
C THR A 213 -19.99 -8.00 3.42
N GLN A 214 -18.87 -7.48 2.89
CA GLN A 214 -18.79 -7.02 1.50
C GLN A 214 -18.96 -8.16 0.50
N VAL A 215 -18.34 -9.32 0.76
CA VAL A 215 -18.53 -10.53 -0.05
C VAL A 215 -20.01 -10.94 -0.02
N GLN A 216 -20.63 -11.06 1.16
CA GLN A 216 -22.04 -11.44 1.28
C GLN A 216 -22.98 -10.48 0.54
N ARG A 217 -22.72 -9.17 0.59
CA ARG A 217 -23.48 -8.17 -0.17
C ARG A 217 -23.32 -8.35 -1.68
N TRP A 218 -22.12 -8.64 -2.14
CA TRP A 218 -21.89 -8.97 -3.54
C TRP A 218 -22.62 -10.25 -3.96
N LEU A 219 -22.61 -11.31 -3.16
CA LEU A 219 -23.31 -12.56 -3.46
C LEU A 219 -24.84 -12.40 -3.45
N ALA A 220 -25.38 -11.46 -2.67
CA ALA A 220 -26.80 -11.12 -2.69
C ALA A 220 -27.21 -10.34 -3.96
N ALA A 221 -26.28 -9.59 -4.57
CA ALA A 221 -26.51 -8.86 -5.81
C ALA A 221 -25.28 -8.92 -6.72
N PRO A 222 -25.03 -10.06 -7.42
CA PRO A 222 -23.79 -10.27 -8.17
C PRO A 222 -23.56 -9.26 -9.30
N ARG A 223 -24.64 -8.68 -9.82
CA ARG A 223 -24.63 -7.64 -10.87
C ARG A 223 -24.77 -6.20 -10.32
N GLY A 224 -24.80 -6.04 -9.00
CA GLY A 224 -25.03 -4.75 -8.33
C GLY A 224 -23.81 -3.84 -8.33
N SER A 225 -24.00 -2.60 -7.88
CA SER A 225 -22.95 -1.57 -7.87
C SER A 225 -21.74 -1.91 -6.98
N GLN A 226 -21.90 -2.78 -5.98
CA GLN A 226 -20.84 -3.21 -5.05
C GLN A 226 -20.11 -4.49 -5.52
N ARG A 227 -20.31 -4.93 -6.77
CA ARG A 227 -19.68 -6.13 -7.33
C ARG A 227 -18.16 -6.12 -7.21
N GLN A 228 -17.51 -5.02 -7.61
CA GLN A 228 -16.06 -4.89 -7.60
C GLN A 228 -15.49 -5.05 -6.18
N VAL A 229 -15.98 -4.25 -5.24
CA VAL A 229 -15.47 -4.24 -3.85
C VAL A 229 -15.72 -5.58 -3.14
N GLY A 230 -16.85 -6.26 -3.41
CA GLY A 230 -17.10 -7.57 -2.82
C GLY A 230 -16.23 -8.68 -3.40
N TYR A 231 -15.90 -8.61 -4.69
CA TYR A 231 -14.93 -9.52 -5.31
C TYR A 231 -13.52 -9.31 -4.78
N GLU A 232 -13.07 -8.06 -4.68
CA GLU A 232 -11.78 -7.71 -4.06
C GLU A 232 -11.71 -8.16 -2.60
N ALA A 233 -12.80 -8.00 -1.84
CA ALA A 233 -12.89 -8.48 -0.46
C ALA A 233 -12.73 -10.00 -0.35
N CYS A 234 -13.28 -10.77 -1.29
CA CYS A 234 -13.11 -12.22 -1.34
C CYS A 234 -11.64 -12.60 -1.53
N ARG A 235 -10.98 -11.99 -2.52
CA ARG A 235 -9.56 -12.22 -2.79
C ARG A 235 -8.65 -11.80 -1.64
N ALA A 236 -8.97 -10.68 -0.99
CA ALA A 236 -8.23 -10.22 0.18
C ALA A 236 -8.32 -11.21 1.35
N LEU A 237 -9.51 -11.77 1.61
CA LEU A 237 -9.70 -12.81 2.63
C LEU A 237 -8.92 -14.09 2.31
N ILE A 238 -8.90 -14.51 1.05
CA ILE A 238 -8.12 -15.67 0.59
C ILE A 238 -6.62 -15.44 0.80
N SER A 239 -6.14 -14.23 0.50
CA SER A 239 -4.74 -13.86 0.75
C SER A 239 -4.39 -13.89 2.24
N GLU A 240 -5.28 -13.41 3.11
CA GLU A 240 -5.09 -13.43 4.57
C GLU A 240 -5.11 -14.86 5.13
N ALA A 241 -5.99 -15.72 4.62
CA ALA A 241 -5.99 -17.14 4.93
C ALA A 241 -4.67 -17.82 4.52
N GLY A 242 -4.13 -17.47 3.35
CA GLY A 242 -2.82 -17.97 2.91
C GLY A 242 -1.66 -17.57 3.82
N LEU A 243 -1.71 -16.39 4.46
CA LEU A 243 -0.72 -16.00 5.48
C LEU A 243 -0.86 -16.87 6.74
N LEU A 244 -2.09 -17.10 7.20
CA LEU A 244 -2.34 -17.92 8.38
C LEU A 244 -1.90 -19.39 8.17
N ILE A 245 -2.15 -19.95 6.99
CA ILE A 245 -1.67 -21.28 6.58
C ILE A 245 -0.15 -21.35 6.60
N LYS A 246 0.54 -20.31 6.09
CA LYS A 246 2.01 -20.24 6.15
C LYS A 246 2.53 -20.18 7.59
N LEU A 247 1.86 -19.44 8.47
CA LEU A 247 2.23 -19.39 9.89
C LEU A 247 2.04 -20.77 10.54
N GLU A 248 0.94 -21.46 10.29
CA GLU A 248 0.68 -22.80 10.84
C GLU A 248 1.65 -23.88 10.34
N THR A 249 2.19 -23.73 9.13
CA THR A 249 3.17 -24.65 8.56
C THR A 249 4.60 -24.33 8.97
N THR A 250 4.89 -23.10 9.40
CA THR A 250 6.23 -22.66 9.82
C THR A 250 6.42 -22.66 11.34
N SER A 251 5.35 -22.57 12.13
CA SER A 251 5.41 -22.58 13.60
C SER A 251 5.84 -23.92 14.19
N ASP A 252 5.85 -24.99 13.40
CA ASP A 252 6.29 -26.31 13.86
C ASP A 252 7.81 -26.48 13.70
N GLY A 253 8.54 -26.03 14.73
CA GLY A 253 9.94 -26.36 14.93
C GLY A 253 10.12 -27.87 15.14
N GLY A 254 10.16 -28.62 14.04
CA GLY A 254 10.61 -30.01 13.98
C GLY A 254 9.71 -31.07 14.65
N SER A 255 8.54 -30.72 15.18
CA SER A 255 7.67 -31.68 15.86
C SER A 255 6.43 -32.04 15.04
N ARG A 256 6.68 -32.71 13.88
CA ARG A 256 5.69 -33.44 13.05
C ARG A 256 4.25 -33.07 13.41
N VAL A 257 3.71 -32.03 12.77
CA VAL A 257 2.27 -31.77 12.68
C VAL A 257 1.53 -33.11 12.70
N SER A 258 0.75 -33.36 13.76
CA SER A 258 -0.06 -34.57 13.85
C SER A 258 -0.84 -34.76 12.55
N ALA A 259 -1.03 -36.00 12.08
CA ALA A 259 -1.73 -36.26 10.81
C ALA A 259 -3.07 -35.49 10.70
N GLU A 260 -3.81 -35.37 11.81
CA GLU A 260 -5.04 -34.58 11.92
C GLU A 260 -4.85 -33.06 11.70
N GLY A 261 -3.71 -32.50 12.09
CA GLY A 261 -3.36 -31.09 11.86
C GLY A 261 -2.95 -30.82 10.42
N GLN A 262 -2.29 -31.79 9.77
CA GLN A 262 -1.90 -31.71 8.36
C GLN A 262 -3.15 -31.75 7.46
N ASP A 263 -4.07 -32.69 7.73
CA ASP A 263 -5.33 -32.83 7.02
C ASP A 263 -6.20 -31.56 7.14
N SER A 264 -6.16 -30.89 8.30
CA SER A 264 -6.88 -29.62 8.52
C SER A 264 -6.30 -28.45 7.70
N VAL A 265 -4.97 -28.38 7.53
CA VAL A 265 -4.33 -27.33 6.74
C VAL A 265 -4.56 -27.54 5.24
N GLU A 266 -4.50 -28.78 4.78
CA GLU A 266 -4.80 -29.14 3.39
C GLU A 266 -6.26 -28.82 3.03
N ALA A 267 -7.22 -29.16 3.90
CA ALA A 267 -8.62 -28.81 3.71
C ALA A 267 -8.86 -27.28 3.69
N PHE A 268 -8.10 -26.52 4.51
CA PHE A 268 -8.18 -25.07 4.53
C PHE A 268 -7.64 -24.46 3.23
N GLN A 269 -6.51 -24.96 2.73
CA GLN A 269 -5.94 -24.55 1.43
C GLN A 269 -6.87 -24.91 0.26
N GLU A 270 -7.44 -26.11 0.26
CA GLU A 270 -8.39 -26.52 -0.78
C GLU A 270 -9.63 -25.61 -0.79
N CYS A 271 -10.14 -25.22 0.38
CA CYS A 271 -11.23 -24.25 0.47
C CYS A 271 -10.86 -22.90 -0.16
N CYS A 272 -9.65 -22.39 0.13
CA CYS A 272 -9.15 -21.14 -0.46
C CYS A 272 -9.14 -21.21 -2.00
N ASP A 273 -8.59 -22.30 -2.55
CA ASP A 273 -8.49 -22.48 -4.00
C ASP A 273 -9.88 -22.63 -4.65
N ASN A 274 -10.78 -23.39 -4.01
CA ASN A 274 -12.16 -23.55 -4.47
C ASN A 274 -12.91 -22.20 -4.44
N LEU A 275 -12.74 -21.42 -3.37
CA LEU A 275 -13.35 -20.09 -3.24
C LEU A 275 -12.82 -19.13 -4.32
N GLN A 276 -11.50 -19.12 -4.58
CA GLN A 276 -10.89 -18.32 -5.63
C GLN A 276 -11.48 -18.67 -7.01
N ARG A 277 -11.48 -19.96 -7.38
CA ARG A 277 -12.01 -20.41 -8.68
C ARG A 277 -13.48 -20.06 -8.86
N SER A 278 -14.32 -20.30 -7.85
CA SER A 278 -15.75 -20.02 -7.92
C SER A 278 -16.05 -18.51 -7.94
N ALA A 279 -15.28 -17.71 -7.21
CA ALA A 279 -15.37 -16.24 -7.24
C ALA A 279 -14.97 -15.65 -8.59
N ASP A 280 -13.85 -16.09 -9.17
CA ASP A 280 -13.37 -15.64 -10.48
C ASP A 280 -14.37 -16.01 -11.59
N CYS A 281 -14.94 -17.22 -11.51
CA CYS A 281 -15.95 -17.68 -12.44
C CYS A 281 -17.25 -16.86 -12.34
N LEU A 282 -17.77 -16.64 -11.12
CA LEU A 282 -18.97 -15.80 -10.92
C LEU A 282 -18.72 -14.37 -11.40
N TYR A 283 -17.54 -13.84 -11.11
CA TYR A 283 -17.14 -12.51 -11.55
C TYR A 283 -17.15 -12.46 -13.08
N ALA A 284 -16.51 -13.37 -13.81
CA ALA A 284 -16.50 -13.35 -15.27
C ALA A 284 -17.89 -13.57 -15.89
N GLN A 285 -18.76 -14.38 -15.27
CA GLN A 285 -20.06 -14.74 -15.84
C GLN A 285 -21.05 -13.58 -15.93
N VAL A 286 -20.93 -12.59 -15.04
CA VAL A 286 -21.83 -11.45 -14.96
C VAL A 286 -21.67 -10.46 -16.13
N GLU A 287 -20.57 -10.55 -16.89
CA GLU A 287 -20.37 -9.76 -18.12
C GLU A 287 -21.29 -10.21 -19.27
N LYS A 288 -21.86 -11.41 -19.17
CA LYS A 288 -22.83 -11.92 -20.15
C LYS A 288 -24.18 -11.21 -19.99
N PRO A 289 -24.93 -10.99 -21.09
CA PRO A 289 -26.25 -10.38 -21.04
C PRO A 289 -27.20 -11.17 -20.13
N PHE A 290 -28.08 -10.44 -19.44
CA PHE A 290 -28.99 -11.02 -18.47
C PHE A 290 -29.96 -12.03 -19.11
N SER A 291 -30.07 -13.22 -18.52
CA SER A 291 -31.08 -14.22 -18.87
C SER A 291 -31.56 -14.97 -17.62
N PRO A 292 -32.80 -15.50 -17.59
CA PRO A 292 -33.32 -16.26 -16.45
C PRO A 292 -32.51 -17.54 -16.14
N GLU A 293 -31.88 -18.12 -17.16
CA GLU A 293 -30.98 -19.27 -16.98
C GLU A 293 -29.65 -18.84 -16.36
N GLN A 294 -29.12 -17.70 -16.79
CA GLN A 294 -27.88 -17.14 -16.27
C GLN A 294 -28.04 -16.69 -14.80
N GLU A 295 -29.19 -16.12 -14.44
CA GLU A 295 -29.52 -15.78 -13.04
C GLU A 295 -29.54 -17.04 -12.15
N LYS A 296 -30.07 -18.17 -12.63
CA LYS A 296 -30.05 -19.45 -11.88
C LYS A 296 -28.62 -19.94 -11.65
N ILE A 297 -27.74 -19.81 -12.64
CA ILE A 297 -26.33 -20.21 -12.51
C ILE A 297 -25.61 -19.29 -11.51
N GLU A 298 -25.80 -17.98 -11.64
CA GLU A 298 -25.23 -16.97 -10.72
C GLU A 298 -25.68 -17.22 -9.27
N ASN A 299 -26.96 -17.53 -9.05
CA ASN A 299 -27.49 -17.84 -7.72
C ASN A 299 -26.88 -19.14 -7.16
N LYS A 300 -26.72 -20.18 -7.98
CA LYS A 300 -26.10 -21.45 -7.54
C LYS A 300 -24.65 -21.25 -7.13
N MET A 301 -23.88 -20.50 -7.91
CA MET A 301 -22.49 -20.17 -7.58
C MET A 301 -22.39 -19.26 -6.36
N SER A 302 -23.29 -18.28 -6.23
CA SER A 302 -23.33 -17.41 -5.06
C SER A 302 -23.59 -18.19 -3.77
N GLN A 303 -24.43 -19.21 -3.81
CA GLN A 303 -24.65 -20.13 -2.68
C GLN A 303 -23.41 -20.98 -2.37
N GLU A 304 -22.70 -21.47 -3.40
CA GLU A 304 -21.46 -22.23 -3.23
C GLU A 304 -20.37 -21.38 -2.58
N ILE A 305 -20.13 -20.17 -3.11
CA ILE A 305 -19.18 -19.21 -2.55
C ILE A 305 -19.57 -18.85 -1.11
N SER A 306 -20.86 -18.65 -0.81
CA SER A 306 -21.32 -18.36 0.55
C SER A 306 -20.99 -19.48 1.55
N ARG A 307 -21.09 -20.75 1.14
CA ARG A 307 -20.75 -21.91 1.99
C ARG A 307 -19.25 -21.99 2.23
N ASN A 308 -18.45 -21.86 1.18
CA ASN A 308 -16.99 -21.87 1.28
C ASN A 308 -16.48 -20.68 2.12
N LEU A 309 -17.08 -19.50 1.95
CA LEU A 309 -16.78 -18.31 2.76
C LEU A 309 -17.05 -18.54 4.26
N ALA A 310 -18.15 -19.23 4.61
CA ALA A 310 -18.47 -19.54 5.99
C ALA A 310 -17.45 -20.49 6.63
N TYR A 311 -16.98 -21.49 5.87
CA TYR A 311 -15.91 -22.38 6.31
C TYR A 311 -14.57 -21.63 6.44
N LEU A 312 -14.20 -20.83 5.44
CA LEU A 312 -13.00 -19.97 5.49
C LEU A 312 -12.99 -19.07 6.72
N TRP A 313 -14.12 -18.41 7.00
CA TRP A 313 -14.28 -17.55 8.17
C TRP A 313 -14.09 -18.31 9.49
N HIS A 314 -14.63 -19.53 9.58
CA HIS A 314 -14.40 -20.39 10.73
C HIS A 314 -12.90 -20.73 10.88
N CYS A 315 -12.24 -21.20 9.83
CA CYS A 315 -10.81 -21.50 9.86
C CYS A 315 -9.96 -20.28 10.27
N LEU A 316 -10.23 -19.11 9.70
CA LEU A 316 -9.56 -17.86 10.05
C LEU A 316 -9.72 -17.53 11.54
N GLN A 317 -10.95 -17.62 12.08
CA GLN A 317 -11.20 -17.32 13.50
C GLN A 317 -10.45 -18.28 14.43
N PHE A 318 -10.49 -19.59 14.16
CA PHE A 318 -9.88 -20.58 15.04
C PHE A 318 -8.36 -20.61 14.92
N GLY A 319 -7.82 -20.53 13.71
CA GLY A 319 -6.37 -20.48 13.48
C GLY A 319 -5.75 -19.24 14.12
N LEU A 320 -6.41 -18.07 14.03
CA LEU A 320 -5.97 -16.86 14.72
C LEU A 320 -5.88 -17.03 16.24
N VAL A 321 -6.89 -17.64 16.87
CA VAL A 321 -6.85 -17.91 18.32
C VAL A 321 -5.70 -18.84 18.67
N ARG A 322 -5.47 -19.88 17.84
CA ARG A 322 -4.39 -20.84 18.07
C ARG A 322 -3.02 -20.16 17.99
N GLN A 323 -2.79 -19.38 16.93
CA GLN A 323 -1.55 -18.63 16.76
C GLN A 323 -1.31 -17.64 17.91
N VAL A 324 -2.35 -16.96 18.40
CA VAL A 324 -2.23 -16.12 19.60
C VAL A 324 -1.79 -16.93 20.81
N ALA A 325 -2.40 -18.09 21.06
CA ALA A 325 -2.03 -18.93 22.19
C ALA A 325 -0.56 -19.37 22.09
N ASP A 326 -0.13 -19.83 20.92
CA ASP A 326 1.23 -20.32 20.70
C ASP A 326 2.27 -19.20 20.86
N PHE A 327 2.05 -18.05 20.22
CA PHE A 327 3.01 -16.94 20.25
C PHE A 327 3.04 -16.16 21.57
N PHE A 328 1.91 -16.02 22.26
CA PHE A 328 1.85 -15.27 23.53
C PHE A 328 2.18 -16.12 24.75
N THR A 329 2.54 -17.39 24.56
CA THR A 329 2.98 -18.27 25.67
C THR A 329 4.25 -17.74 26.36
N ASP A 330 5.23 -17.19 25.61
CA ASP A 330 6.44 -16.59 26.18
C ASP A 330 6.91 -15.34 25.43
N LEU A 331 6.44 -14.16 25.86
CA LEU A 331 6.86 -12.86 25.30
C LEU A 331 8.20 -12.35 25.86
N MET A 332 8.59 -12.80 27.05
CA MET A 332 9.69 -12.18 27.80
C MET A 332 10.98 -12.98 27.76
N GLY A 333 10.91 -14.29 27.53
CA GLY A 333 12.08 -15.16 27.48
C GLY A 333 13.13 -14.71 26.45
N PRO A 334 12.77 -14.42 25.19
CA PRO A 334 13.74 -14.01 24.18
C PRO A 334 14.52 -12.73 24.56
N ILE A 335 13.84 -11.68 25.04
CA ILE A 335 14.50 -10.42 25.43
C ILE A 335 15.32 -10.59 26.71
N LYS A 336 14.86 -11.39 27.68
CA LYS A 336 15.62 -11.69 28.89
C LYS A 336 16.92 -12.44 28.56
N ARG A 337 16.86 -13.45 27.68
CA ARG A 337 18.06 -14.15 27.19
C ARG A 337 19.03 -13.20 26.51
N LEU A 338 18.53 -12.28 25.67
CA LEU A 338 19.37 -11.27 25.04
C LEU A 338 20.04 -10.36 26.08
N GLN A 339 19.28 -9.91 27.08
CA GLN A 339 19.80 -9.07 28.18
C GLN A 339 20.88 -9.79 28.99
N GLU A 340 20.65 -11.05 29.34
CA GLU A 340 21.61 -11.88 30.10
C GLU A 340 22.93 -12.05 29.36
N VAL A 341 22.89 -12.28 28.05
CA VAL A 341 24.09 -12.48 27.23
C VAL A 341 24.80 -11.15 26.91
N ALA A 342 24.05 -10.05 26.80
CA ALA A 342 24.61 -8.72 26.61
C ALA A 342 25.31 -8.18 27.87
N CYS A 343 24.86 -8.61 29.06
CA CYS A 343 25.37 -8.17 30.35
C CYS A 343 25.69 -9.39 31.24
N PRO A 344 26.76 -10.15 30.92
CA PRO A 344 27.11 -11.33 31.68
C PRO A 344 27.47 -10.97 33.13
N PRO A 345 27.12 -11.83 34.11
CA PRO A 345 27.45 -11.59 35.50
C PRO A 345 28.97 -11.53 35.72
N HIS A 346 29.39 -10.78 36.74
CA HIS A 346 30.80 -10.65 37.16
C HIS A 346 31.76 -9.98 36.16
N GLY A 347 31.25 -9.33 35.12
CA GLY A 347 32.09 -8.58 34.17
C GLY A 347 32.93 -9.47 33.26
N GLU A 348 32.48 -10.71 33.05
CA GLU A 348 33.05 -11.62 32.06
C GLU A 348 32.98 -11.01 30.65
N PRO A 349 33.93 -11.35 29.75
CA PRO A 349 33.87 -10.88 28.38
C PRO A 349 32.60 -11.40 27.70
N VAL A 350 31.95 -10.52 26.92
CA VAL A 350 30.75 -10.88 26.16
C VAL A 350 31.08 -11.98 25.15
N ASN A 351 30.29 -13.05 25.18
CA ASN A 351 30.38 -14.09 24.15
C ASN A 351 29.63 -13.61 22.91
N GLU A 352 30.37 -13.13 21.91
CA GLU A 352 29.81 -12.57 20.67
C GLU A 352 28.90 -13.55 19.92
N GLU A 353 29.23 -14.85 19.91
CA GLU A 353 28.42 -15.86 19.23
C GLU A 353 27.10 -16.13 19.98
N ALA A 354 27.16 -16.22 21.31
CA ALA A 354 25.95 -16.36 22.11
C ALA A 354 25.06 -15.11 21.98
N TYR A 355 25.66 -13.92 21.93
CA TYR A 355 24.95 -12.66 21.74
C TYR A 355 24.26 -12.62 20.38
N ARG A 356 24.97 -13.02 19.32
CA ARG A 356 24.43 -13.11 17.96
C ARG A 356 23.25 -14.06 17.90
N ILE A 357 23.37 -15.26 18.46
CA ILE A 357 22.27 -16.25 18.50
C ILE A 357 21.07 -15.71 19.28
N ALA A 358 21.29 -15.09 20.44
CA ALA A 358 20.21 -14.51 21.25
C ALA A 358 19.52 -13.33 20.54
N SER A 359 20.29 -12.50 19.84
CA SER A 359 19.79 -11.38 19.02
C SER A 359 18.96 -11.90 17.85
N ASP A 360 19.48 -12.87 17.08
CA ASP A 360 18.76 -13.48 15.97
C ASP A 360 17.46 -14.14 16.46
N THR A 361 17.51 -14.85 17.60
CA THR A 361 16.33 -15.47 18.21
C THR A 361 15.29 -14.43 18.63
N PHE A 362 15.72 -13.32 19.24
CA PHE A 362 14.82 -12.22 19.62
C PHE A 362 14.17 -11.57 18.40
N LEU A 363 14.97 -11.26 17.37
CA LEU A 363 14.49 -10.65 16.14
C LEU A 363 13.52 -11.58 15.41
N VAL A 364 13.90 -12.84 15.17
CA VAL A 364 13.04 -13.85 14.52
C VAL A 364 11.77 -14.11 15.32
N GLY A 365 11.82 -14.12 16.65
CA GLY A 365 10.61 -14.23 17.48
C GLY A 365 9.70 -13.01 17.41
N SER A 366 10.25 -11.82 17.12
CA SER A 366 9.50 -10.57 17.06
C SER A 366 8.78 -10.30 15.73
N PHE A 367 9.27 -10.85 14.61
CA PHE A 367 8.66 -10.62 13.28
C PHE A 367 7.27 -11.25 13.11
N PRO A 368 7.05 -12.54 13.45
CA PRO A 368 5.73 -13.16 13.37
C PRO A 368 4.72 -12.53 14.31
N LEU A 369 5.18 -11.99 15.47
CA LEU A 369 4.31 -11.24 16.38
C LEU A 369 3.70 -10.02 15.70
N LEU A 370 4.47 -9.31 14.87
CA LEU A 370 3.99 -8.14 14.11
C LEU A 370 2.96 -8.55 13.06
N GLU A 371 3.23 -9.60 12.28
CA GLU A 371 2.32 -10.12 11.26
C GLU A 371 1.00 -10.61 11.88
N LEU A 372 1.09 -11.35 12.98
CA LEU A 372 -0.06 -11.80 13.74
C LEU A 372 -0.83 -10.62 14.37
N PHE A 373 -0.13 -9.60 14.89
CA PHE A 373 -0.77 -8.40 15.42
C PHE A 373 -1.54 -7.66 14.35
N PHE A 374 -1.01 -7.53 13.14
CA PHE A 374 -1.75 -6.94 12.03
C PHE A 374 -3.01 -7.75 11.73
N LEU A 375 -2.90 -9.08 11.58
CA LEU A 375 -4.03 -9.95 11.30
C LEU A 375 -5.13 -9.86 12.39
N ILE A 376 -4.74 -9.74 13.66
CA ILE A 376 -5.66 -9.54 14.81
C ILE A 376 -6.21 -8.12 14.86
N ALA A 377 -5.41 -7.09 14.58
CA ALA A 377 -5.84 -5.70 14.61
C ALA A 377 -6.94 -5.43 13.58
N TYR A 378 -6.91 -6.17 12.47
CA TYR A 378 -7.95 -6.20 11.44
C TYR A 378 -9.08 -7.22 11.74
N SER A 379 -9.02 -7.97 12.83
CA SER A 379 -10.11 -8.82 13.32
C SER A 379 -11.01 -8.03 14.29
N ASP A 380 -12.33 -8.24 14.24
CA ASP A 380 -13.40 -7.55 15.00
C ASP A 380 -13.00 -7.12 16.44
N PRO A 381 -13.33 -5.90 16.92
CA PRO A 381 -13.16 -5.52 18.33
C PRO A 381 -13.75 -6.51 19.37
N LYS A 382 -14.78 -7.29 19.03
CA LYS A 382 -15.29 -8.36 19.93
C LYS A 382 -14.36 -9.57 20.02
N PHE A 383 -13.52 -9.80 19.01
CA PHE A 383 -12.49 -10.83 19.03
C PHE A 383 -11.42 -10.51 20.10
N ARG A 384 -11.07 -9.23 20.27
CA ARG A 384 -10.19 -8.76 21.37
C ARG A 384 -10.75 -9.12 22.76
N LEU A 385 -12.08 -9.02 22.94
CA LEU A 385 -12.75 -9.36 24.20
C LEU A 385 -12.78 -10.88 24.46
N ARG A 386 -12.94 -11.72 23.42
CA ARG A 386 -12.94 -13.19 23.58
C ARG A 386 -11.56 -13.76 23.94
N ILE A 387 -10.48 -13.16 23.42
CA ILE A 387 -9.11 -13.53 23.81
C ILE A 387 -8.85 -13.18 25.28
N SER A 388 -9.34 -12.02 25.74
CA SER A 388 -9.20 -11.60 27.14
C SER A 388 -9.88 -12.54 28.14
N HIS A 389 -10.91 -13.30 27.73
CA HIS A 389 -11.63 -14.22 28.62
C HIS A 389 -11.05 -15.65 28.65
N ARG A 390 -10.24 -16.05 27.66
CA ARG A 390 -9.60 -17.38 27.65
C ARG A 390 -8.23 -17.42 28.33
N ASN A 391 -7.58 -16.27 28.54
CA ASN A 391 -6.29 -16.18 29.24
C ASN A 391 -6.41 -15.89 30.74
N VAL A 392 -7.61 -16.04 31.32
CA VAL A 392 -7.86 -15.91 32.77
C VAL A 392 -8.63 -17.14 33.26
N ILE A 393 -8.08 -18.35 33.06
CA ILE A 393 -8.32 -19.54 33.89
C ILE A 393 -7.01 -20.33 33.94
#